data_AF-A0A6A3LU80-F1
#
_entry.id   AF-A0A6A3LU80-F1
#
_cell.length_a   1.000
_cell.length_b   1.000
_cell.length_c   1.000
_cell.angle_alpha   90.00
_cell.angle_beta   90.00
_cell.angle_gamma   90.00
#
_symmetry.space_group_name_H-M   'P 1'
#
loop_
_entity.id
_entity.type
_entity.pdbx_description
1 polymer ?
#
loop_
_entity_poly.entity_id
_entity_poly.type
_entity_poly.pdbx_seq_one_letter_code
_entity_poly.pdbx_strand_id
1 'polypeptide(L)'
;MRPKSIVLLIAAALLACVDSASSATASKSTTVALPHSFAENQEIISAKRFLRTSKAANEDDEERAGIEAITGVTKAGASKVVDTTKLNSWLLRNKDGVQVLSKLKLGDDIASALENKKLDTLSKYITMYNEKHPTSKISLIRTLTAHYGDDVLAKALVSAQKNANTEALASQLRTKQLAAWLKNDKSVVDVFKLLNLGDDGYLALTSRKLEVLEDYRQRR
;
A
#
# COMPACT_ATOMS: atom_id res chain seq x y z
N MET A 1 23.27 -13.40 -64.82
CA MET A 1 24.15 -12.69 -63.85
C MET A 1 24.04 -13.41 -62.52
N ARG A 2 25.17 -13.87 -61.95
CA ARG A 2 25.23 -14.58 -60.66
C ARG A 2 25.30 -13.55 -59.52
N PRO A 3 24.56 -13.69 -58.41
CA PRO A 3 24.75 -12.86 -57.22
C PRO A 3 25.98 -13.35 -56.45
N LYS A 4 26.98 -12.49 -56.26
CA LYS A 4 28.09 -12.76 -55.34
C LYS A 4 27.72 -12.23 -53.96
N SER A 5 27.54 -13.20 -53.07
CA SER A 5 27.48 -13.10 -51.62
C SER A 5 28.63 -12.24 -51.07
N ILE A 6 28.33 -11.30 -50.17
CA ILE A 6 29.32 -10.72 -49.25
C ILE A 6 28.89 -11.13 -47.85
N VAL A 7 29.52 -12.20 -47.40
CA VAL A 7 29.67 -12.60 -46.01
C VAL A 7 30.67 -11.62 -45.39
N LEU A 8 30.33 -10.97 -44.27
CA LEU A 8 31.35 -10.30 -43.45
C LEU A 8 31.15 -10.59 -41.95
N LEU A 9 32.04 -11.48 -41.54
CA LEU A 9 32.60 -11.88 -40.25
C LEU A 9 32.22 -11.15 -38.94
N ILE A 10 32.02 -12.03 -37.95
CA ILE A 10 31.89 -11.88 -36.50
C ILE A 10 33.22 -11.48 -35.84
N ALA A 11 33.17 -10.73 -34.73
CA ALA A 11 34.14 -10.88 -33.65
C ALA A 11 33.49 -10.56 -32.28
N ALA A 12 33.51 -11.56 -31.39
CA ALA A 12 33.18 -11.45 -29.98
C ALA A 12 34.47 -11.42 -29.15
N ALA A 13 34.49 -10.68 -28.05
CA ALA A 13 35.43 -10.90 -26.94
C ALA A 13 34.81 -10.43 -25.62
N LEU A 14 34.55 -11.39 -24.74
CA LEU A 14 34.27 -11.23 -23.31
C LEU A 14 35.60 -11.15 -22.55
N LEU A 15 35.65 -10.37 -21.46
CA LEU A 15 36.21 -10.71 -20.12
C LEU A 15 36.81 -9.48 -19.41
N ALA A 16 36.85 -9.63 -18.08
CA ALA A 16 37.52 -8.83 -17.03
C ALA A 16 36.61 -7.81 -16.33
N CYS A 17 36.44 -7.77 -15.00
CA CYS A 17 36.97 -8.58 -13.89
C CYS A 17 35.93 -8.56 -12.75
N VAL A 18 35.74 -9.70 -12.09
CA VAL A 18 35.23 -9.78 -10.72
C VAL A 18 36.42 -9.52 -9.80
N ASP A 19 36.26 -8.65 -8.82
CA ASP A 19 37.09 -8.67 -7.62
C ASP A 19 36.18 -8.87 -6.40
N SER A 20 36.55 -9.86 -5.59
CA SER A 20 35.94 -10.23 -4.32
C SER A 20 36.92 -9.95 -3.19
N ALA A 21 36.47 -9.24 -2.15
CA ALA A 21 37.00 -9.31 -0.78
C ALA A 21 35.96 -8.64 0.14
N SER A 22 35.15 -9.37 0.91
CA SER A 22 35.40 -10.01 2.22
C SER A 22 35.79 -9.09 3.39
N SER A 23 34.87 -9.08 4.36
CA SER A 23 35.00 -8.98 5.82
C SER A 23 35.45 -7.67 6.53
N ALA A 24 34.42 -7.04 7.12
CA ALA A 24 34.24 -6.65 8.53
C ALA A 24 35.27 -5.75 9.25
N THR A 25 34.78 -4.68 9.88
CA THR A 25 34.84 -4.49 11.35
C THR A 25 33.89 -3.39 11.82
N ALA A 26 33.33 -3.61 12.99
CA ALA A 26 32.24 -2.87 13.62
C ALA A 26 32.66 -1.51 14.21
N SER A 27 31.68 -0.62 14.41
CA SER A 27 31.77 0.43 15.43
C SER A 27 30.47 0.61 16.21
N LYS A 28 30.69 0.51 17.52
CA LYS A 28 29.88 0.55 18.74
C LYS A 28 28.70 1.54 18.76
N SER A 29 27.62 1.13 19.44
CA SER A 29 26.85 2.04 20.29
C SER A 29 26.16 1.29 21.44
N THR A 30 26.51 1.73 22.65
CA THR A 30 25.63 1.96 23.81
C THR A 30 25.00 0.77 24.56
N THR A 31 25.74 0.38 25.61
CA THR A 31 25.32 0.18 27.00
C THR A 31 23.94 -0.40 27.31
N VAL A 32 23.92 -1.62 27.83
CA VAL A 32 22.95 -2.07 28.84
C VAL A 32 23.70 -2.88 29.88
N ALA A 33 23.73 -2.41 31.12
CA ALA A 33 24.12 -3.20 32.28
C ALA A 33 23.24 -2.79 33.48
N LEU A 34 22.48 -3.75 33.95
CA LEU A 34 22.05 -3.97 35.33
C LEU A 34 22.26 -5.48 35.54
N PRO A 35 22.61 -5.99 36.75
CA PRO A 35 21.78 -5.77 37.93
C PRO A 35 22.47 -5.80 39.32
N HIS A 36 21.64 -5.52 40.34
CA HIS A 36 21.67 -5.99 41.74
C HIS A 36 22.65 -5.42 42.79
N SER A 37 22.08 -4.75 43.81
CA SER A 37 21.96 -5.21 45.22
C SER A 37 21.26 -4.11 46.06
N PHE A 38 20.22 -4.37 46.88
CA PHE A 38 20.27 -4.65 48.35
C PHE A 38 21.23 -3.69 49.11
N ALA A 39 20.90 -3.01 50.21
CA ALA A 39 19.82 -3.08 51.21
C ALA A 39 19.68 -1.70 51.91
N GLU A 40 18.48 -1.36 52.41
CA GLU A 40 18.18 -1.15 53.85
C GLU A 40 18.39 0.28 54.38
N ASN A 41 17.27 0.92 54.77
CA ASN A 41 17.17 1.58 56.07
C ASN A 41 15.72 1.84 56.47
N GLN A 42 15.46 1.57 57.75
CA GLN A 42 14.18 1.43 58.44
C GLN A 42 13.46 2.74 58.78
N GLU A 43 12.13 2.57 58.85
CA GLU A 43 11.12 3.13 59.76
C GLU A 43 11.25 4.58 60.27
N ILE A 44 10.21 5.38 59.99
CA ILE A 44 9.43 6.01 61.06
C ILE A 44 7.94 5.79 60.81
N ILE A 45 7.34 5.06 61.73
CA ILE A 45 5.91 4.78 61.89
C ILE A 45 5.17 6.08 62.20
N SER A 46 4.07 6.36 61.48
CA SER A 46 2.99 7.20 62.02
C SER A 46 1.66 6.52 61.77
N ALA A 47 1.11 5.96 62.85
CA ALA A 47 -0.13 5.24 62.91
C ALA A 47 -1.33 6.17 63.12
N LYS A 48 -2.53 5.59 62.85
CA LYS A 48 -3.90 6.04 63.15
C LYS A 48 -4.51 6.93 62.04
N ARG A 49 -5.65 6.59 61.46
CA ARG A 49 -6.94 6.37 62.14
C ARG A 49 -7.97 5.72 61.20
N PHE A 50 -8.57 4.63 61.65
CA PHE A 50 -9.73 3.94 61.06
C PHE A 50 -11.00 4.79 61.14
N LEU A 51 -11.84 4.78 60.10
CA LEU A 51 -13.29 5.03 60.21
C LEU A 51 -14.09 4.12 59.25
N ARG A 52 -14.64 3.06 59.87
CA ARG A 52 -15.91 2.33 59.66
C ARG A 52 -16.55 2.28 58.26
N THR A 53 -16.71 1.05 57.80
CA THR A 53 -17.73 0.62 56.83
C THR A 53 -19.07 0.48 57.57
N SER A 54 -20.15 1.02 56.99
CA SER A 54 -21.53 0.72 57.35
C SER A 54 -22.32 0.43 56.10
N LYS A 55 -23.06 -0.67 56.17
CA LYS A 55 -23.87 -1.30 55.13
C LYS A 55 -25.21 -0.59 54.93
N ALA A 56 -25.68 -0.66 53.67
CA ALA A 56 -27.04 -0.90 53.19
C ALA A 56 -27.64 0.21 52.31
N ALA A 57 -28.10 -0.26 51.15
CA ALA A 57 -29.13 0.29 50.27
C ALA A 57 -28.85 1.66 49.67
N ASN A 58 -28.57 1.67 48.36
CA ASN A 58 -29.48 2.28 47.39
C ASN A 58 -29.21 1.72 45.99
N GLU A 59 -30.29 1.77 45.23
CA GLU A 59 -30.55 1.13 43.95
C GLU A 59 -29.71 1.68 42.80
N ASP A 60 -29.72 0.89 41.72
CA ASP A 60 -29.42 1.26 40.34
C ASP A 60 -27.99 1.68 40.03
N ASP A 61 -27.21 0.73 39.49
CA ASP A 61 -26.21 1.05 38.49
C ASP A 61 -25.96 -0.12 37.54
N GLU A 62 -25.83 0.27 36.28
CA GLU A 62 -25.79 -0.52 35.07
C GLU A 62 -24.46 -1.25 34.87
N GLU A 63 -24.51 -2.52 34.45
CA GLU A 63 -23.46 -3.09 33.60
C GLU A 63 -24.09 -3.90 32.47
N ARG A 64 -24.66 -3.18 31.49
CA ARG A 64 -24.74 -3.70 30.13
C ARG A 64 -23.37 -3.58 29.50
N ALA A 65 -22.63 -4.68 29.58
CA ALA A 65 -21.47 -4.91 28.75
C ALA A 65 -21.84 -4.78 27.26
N GLY A 66 -21.14 -3.87 26.58
CA GLY A 66 -21.10 -3.77 25.13
C GLY A 66 -21.87 -2.59 24.57
N ILE A 67 -21.23 -1.93 23.59
CA ILE A 67 -21.79 -1.02 22.58
C ILE A 67 -22.10 0.46 22.91
N GLU A 68 -21.45 1.10 23.89
CA GLU A 68 -21.65 2.56 24.09
C GLU A 68 -20.41 3.48 24.18
N ALA A 69 -19.24 3.03 23.73
CA ALA A 69 -18.06 3.92 23.64
C ALA A 69 -17.93 4.71 22.32
N ILE A 70 -18.97 4.78 21.47
CA ILE A 70 -18.85 5.37 20.11
C ILE A 70 -19.90 6.44 19.76
N THR A 71 -20.83 6.79 20.66
CA THR A 71 -21.86 7.79 20.37
C THR A 71 -21.43 9.24 20.66
N GLY A 72 -20.24 9.45 21.22
CA GLY A 72 -19.70 10.76 21.58
C GLY A 72 -18.99 11.56 20.46
N VAL A 73 -19.43 11.47 19.20
CA VAL A 73 -18.97 12.40 18.14
C VAL A 73 -20.16 12.89 17.31
N THR A 74 -20.87 13.89 17.84
CA THR A 74 -21.92 14.61 17.11
C THR A 74 -21.63 16.11 17.12
N LYS A 75 -20.91 16.63 16.12
CA LYS A 75 -21.20 17.95 15.50
C LYS A 75 -20.32 18.22 14.27
N ALA A 76 -20.87 17.98 13.07
CA ALA A 76 -20.75 18.83 11.87
C ALA A 76 -21.24 18.07 10.61
N GLY A 77 -22.33 18.56 10.00
CA GLY A 77 -22.68 18.30 8.60
C GLY A 77 -23.29 16.92 8.28
N ALA A 78 -24.62 16.86 8.30
CA ALA A 78 -25.40 15.70 7.86
C ALA A 78 -25.35 15.53 6.33
N SER A 79 -24.28 14.91 5.79
CA SER A 79 -24.28 14.26 4.47
C SER A 79 -23.13 13.25 4.24
N LYS A 80 -22.51 12.70 5.30
CA LYS A 80 -21.36 11.75 5.20
C LYS A 80 -21.49 10.48 6.05
N VAL A 81 -22.66 10.23 6.64
CA VAL A 81 -22.85 9.23 7.71
C VAL A 81 -23.01 7.80 7.18
N VAL A 82 -23.59 7.62 5.99
CA VAL A 82 -23.80 6.26 5.41
C VAL A 82 -22.47 5.63 4.99
N ASP A 83 -21.58 6.37 4.33
CA ASP A 83 -20.31 5.80 3.87
C ASP A 83 -19.38 5.45 5.04
N THR A 84 -19.37 6.24 6.10
CA THR A 84 -18.51 6.02 7.27
C THR A 84 -18.90 4.78 8.05
N THR A 85 -20.19 4.49 8.24
CA THR A 85 -20.65 3.27 8.92
C THR A 85 -20.25 2.01 8.15
N LYS A 86 -20.41 2.00 6.83
CA LYS A 86 -20.00 0.88 5.97
C LYS A 86 -18.48 0.67 5.98
N LEU A 87 -17.72 1.76 5.86
CA LEU A 87 -16.25 1.73 5.93
C LEU A 87 -15.76 1.17 7.28
N ASN A 88 -16.35 1.62 8.38
CA ASN A 88 -16.04 1.11 9.72
C ASN A 88 -16.36 -0.38 9.86
N SER A 89 -17.47 -0.85 9.28
CA SER A 89 -17.83 -2.27 9.29
C SER A 89 -16.83 -3.14 8.52
N TRP A 90 -16.31 -2.66 7.39
CA TRP A 90 -15.28 -3.36 6.61
C TRP A 90 -13.94 -3.36 7.33
N LEU A 91 -13.60 -2.25 7.97
CA LEU A 91 -12.38 -2.08 8.73
C LEU A 91 -12.35 -2.98 9.98
N LEU A 92 -13.48 -3.08 10.71
CA LEU A 92 -13.61 -3.99 11.86
C LEU A 92 -13.45 -5.46 11.44
N ARG A 93 -13.89 -5.80 10.23
CA ARG A 93 -13.72 -7.13 9.62
C ARG A 93 -12.36 -7.31 8.94
N ASN A 94 -11.45 -6.36 9.07
CA ASN A 94 -10.11 -6.36 8.47
C ASN A 94 -10.12 -6.77 6.99
N LYS A 95 -11.04 -6.21 6.19
CA LYS A 95 -11.12 -6.57 4.76
C LYS A 95 -9.90 -6.05 4.00
N ASP A 96 -9.36 -6.83 3.09
CA ASP A 96 -8.35 -6.32 2.18
C ASP A 96 -8.96 -5.31 1.19
N GLY A 97 -8.10 -4.48 0.59
CA GLY A 97 -8.53 -3.46 -0.35
C GLY A 97 -9.22 -4.02 -1.60
N VAL A 98 -8.86 -5.23 -2.05
CA VAL A 98 -9.41 -5.87 -3.25
C VAL A 98 -10.84 -6.33 -2.98
N GLN A 99 -11.11 -6.94 -1.83
CA GLN A 99 -12.45 -7.30 -1.37
C GLN A 99 -13.37 -6.08 -1.27
N VAL A 100 -12.83 -4.94 -0.80
CA VAL A 100 -13.60 -3.69 -0.75
C VAL A 100 -13.87 -3.16 -2.14
N LEU A 101 -12.87 -3.15 -3.04
CA LEU A 101 -13.02 -2.78 -4.45
C LEU A 101 -14.13 -3.63 -5.12
N SER A 102 -14.07 -4.96 -5.00
CA SER A 102 -15.08 -5.86 -5.58
C SER A 102 -16.49 -5.60 -5.02
N LYS A 103 -16.62 -5.21 -3.74
CA LYS A 103 -17.91 -4.83 -3.14
C LYS A 103 -18.44 -3.49 -3.62
N LEU A 104 -17.56 -2.55 -3.98
CA LEU A 104 -17.95 -1.25 -4.50
C LEU A 104 -18.49 -1.36 -5.93
N LYS A 105 -18.06 -2.38 -6.68
CA LYS A 105 -18.42 -2.61 -8.09
C LYS A 105 -18.13 -1.33 -8.90
N LEU A 106 -16.85 -1.04 -9.08
CA LEU A 106 -16.40 0.19 -9.77
C LEU A 106 -16.67 0.16 -11.28
N GLY A 107 -16.89 -1.04 -11.83
CA GLY A 107 -17.02 -1.29 -13.26
C GLY A 107 -16.09 -2.42 -13.67
N ASP A 108 -16.41 -3.07 -14.78
CA ASP A 108 -15.60 -4.17 -15.32
C ASP A 108 -14.35 -3.63 -16.03
N ASP A 109 -14.42 -2.41 -16.57
CA ASP A 109 -13.30 -1.73 -17.19
C ASP A 109 -12.73 -0.60 -16.31
N ILE A 110 -11.46 -0.29 -16.55
CA ILE A 110 -10.71 0.70 -15.77
C ILE A 110 -11.15 2.12 -16.07
N ALA A 111 -11.60 2.44 -17.29
CA ALA A 111 -12.02 3.80 -17.62
C ALA A 111 -13.27 4.17 -16.82
N SER A 112 -14.28 3.29 -16.82
CA SER A 112 -15.47 3.42 -15.98
C SER A 112 -15.11 3.48 -14.50
N ALA A 113 -14.15 2.67 -14.05
CA ALA A 113 -13.72 2.68 -12.65
C ALA A 113 -13.08 4.01 -12.21
N LEU A 114 -12.33 4.67 -13.10
CA LEU A 114 -11.70 5.98 -12.83
C LEU A 114 -12.71 7.13 -12.77
N GLU A 115 -13.81 7.04 -13.52
CA GLU A 115 -14.90 8.02 -13.49
C GLU A 115 -15.90 7.76 -12.34
N ASN A 116 -15.83 6.58 -11.73
CA ASN A 116 -16.75 6.18 -10.69
C ASN A 116 -16.43 6.87 -9.35
N LYS A 117 -17.39 7.68 -8.85
CA LYS A 117 -17.29 8.36 -7.54
C LYS A 117 -17.01 7.42 -6.36
N LYS A 118 -17.34 6.13 -6.48
CA LYS A 118 -17.02 5.13 -5.44
C LYS A 118 -15.51 4.87 -5.30
N LEU A 119 -14.69 5.29 -6.25
CA LEU A 119 -13.22 5.24 -6.12
C LEU A 119 -12.74 6.12 -4.94
N ASP A 120 -13.42 7.21 -4.64
CA ASP A 120 -13.15 8.03 -3.45
C ASP A 120 -13.45 7.27 -2.16
N THR A 121 -14.49 6.43 -2.17
CA THR A 121 -14.82 5.54 -1.04
C THR A 121 -13.71 4.52 -0.81
N LEU A 122 -13.16 3.93 -1.88
CA LEU A 122 -12.02 3.02 -1.79
C LEU A 122 -10.76 3.75 -1.29
N SER A 123 -10.47 4.94 -1.79
CA SER A 123 -9.35 5.76 -1.35
C SER A 123 -9.44 6.08 0.15
N LYS A 124 -10.63 6.50 0.61
CA LYS A 124 -10.90 6.75 2.03
C LYS A 124 -10.74 5.49 2.88
N TYR A 125 -11.22 4.33 2.41
CA TYR A 125 -11.00 3.05 3.09
C TYR A 125 -9.51 2.76 3.29
N ILE A 126 -8.71 2.91 2.22
CA ILE A 126 -7.28 2.65 2.24
C ILE A 126 -6.56 3.57 3.25
N THR A 127 -6.93 4.84 3.32
CA THR A 127 -6.38 5.77 4.32
C THR A 127 -6.68 5.29 5.74
N MET A 128 -7.95 4.99 6.05
CA MET A 128 -8.36 4.49 7.37
C MET A 128 -7.69 3.15 7.72
N TYR A 129 -7.51 2.27 6.74
CA TYR A 129 -6.81 1.00 6.90
C TYR A 129 -5.33 1.24 7.25
N ASN A 130 -4.65 2.12 6.52
CA ASN A 130 -3.23 2.41 6.72
C ASN A 130 -2.93 3.12 8.05
N GLU A 131 -3.88 3.90 8.57
CA GLU A 131 -3.80 4.51 9.90
C GLU A 131 -3.83 3.45 11.01
N LYS A 132 -4.67 2.42 10.86
CA LYS A 132 -4.73 1.29 11.80
C LYS A 132 -3.61 0.27 11.62
N HIS A 133 -3.04 0.17 10.41
CA HIS A 133 -2.02 -0.81 10.05
C HIS A 133 -0.74 -0.13 9.54
N PRO A 134 -0.01 0.60 10.40
CA PRO A 134 1.15 1.39 9.97
C PRO A 134 2.29 0.54 9.39
N THR A 135 2.40 -0.72 9.80
CA THR A 135 3.40 -1.68 9.34
C THR A 135 2.98 -2.48 8.10
N SER A 136 1.70 -2.45 7.73
CA SER A 136 1.14 -3.28 6.64
C SER A 136 0.25 -2.45 5.72
N LYS A 137 0.79 -1.32 5.26
CA LYS A 137 0.05 -0.37 4.43
C LYS A 137 -0.32 -0.96 3.07
N ILE A 138 -1.52 -0.63 2.62
CA ILE A 138 -2.02 -0.91 1.27
C ILE A 138 -2.03 0.39 0.45
N SER A 139 -1.99 0.28 -0.88
CA SER A 139 -2.03 1.45 -1.76
C SER A 139 -3.09 1.27 -2.82
N LEU A 140 -3.71 2.39 -3.26
CA LEU A 140 -4.75 2.35 -4.28
C LEU A 140 -4.25 1.68 -5.56
N ILE A 141 -3.05 2.03 -6.01
CA ILE A 141 -2.49 1.44 -7.24
C ILE A 141 -2.25 -0.07 -7.10
N ARG A 142 -1.75 -0.55 -5.96
CA ARG A 142 -1.55 -1.99 -5.74
C ARG A 142 -2.86 -2.74 -5.67
N THR A 143 -3.89 -2.14 -5.05
CA THR A 143 -5.23 -2.70 -4.99
C THR A 143 -5.86 -2.81 -6.39
N LEU A 144 -5.75 -1.76 -7.22
CA LEU A 144 -6.22 -1.79 -8.60
C LEU A 144 -5.45 -2.81 -9.44
N THR A 145 -4.12 -2.87 -9.27
CA THR A 145 -3.24 -3.82 -9.98
C THR A 145 -3.59 -5.27 -9.65
N ALA A 146 -3.81 -5.56 -8.37
CA ALA A 146 -4.19 -6.90 -7.92
C ALA A 146 -5.58 -7.33 -8.43
N HIS A 147 -6.46 -6.38 -8.76
CA HIS A 147 -7.80 -6.67 -9.28
C HIS A 147 -7.83 -6.79 -10.81
N TYR A 148 -7.20 -5.85 -11.52
CA TYR A 148 -7.29 -5.76 -12.99
C TYR A 148 -6.13 -6.40 -13.73
N GLY A 149 -5.01 -6.65 -13.06
CA GLY A 149 -3.75 -7.07 -13.68
C GLY A 149 -2.84 -5.90 -14.01
N ASP A 150 -1.54 -6.16 -13.95
CA ASP A 150 -0.49 -5.16 -14.16
C ASP A 150 -0.49 -4.54 -15.57
N ASP A 151 -0.50 -5.39 -16.60
CA ASP A 151 -0.43 -4.99 -18.00
C ASP A 151 -1.70 -4.27 -18.47
N VAL A 152 -2.86 -4.78 -18.07
CA VAL A 152 -4.18 -4.21 -18.36
C VAL A 152 -4.30 -2.84 -17.70
N LEU A 153 -3.96 -2.73 -16.41
CA LEU A 153 -4.02 -1.46 -15.69
C LEU A 153 -3.06 -0.42 -16.28
N ALA A 154 -1.81 -0.79 -16.54
CA ALA A 154 -0.82 0.11 -17.09
C ALA A 154 -1.27 0.70 -18.44
N LYS A 155 -1.68 -0.16 -19.38
CA LYS A 155 -2.20 0.27 -20.69
C LYS A 155 -3.44 1.16 -20.57
N ALA A 156 -4.34 0.84 -19.65
CA ALA A 156 -5.56 1.61 -19.45
C ALA A 156 -5.29 3.00 -18.88
N LEU A 157 -4.36 3.13 -17.94
CA LEU A 157 -3.96 4.43 -17.38
C LEU A 157 -3.41 5.36 -18.47
N VAL A 158 -2.58 4.84 -19.36
CA VAL A 158 -2.06 5.60 -20.51
C VAL A 158 -3.18 6.01 -21.49
N SER A 159 -4.23 5.19 -21.60
CA SER A 159 -5.41 5.54 -22.39
C SER A 159 -6.27 6.60 -21.72
N ALA A 160 -6.51 6.47 -20.41
CA ALA A 160 -7.30 7.39 -19.60
C ALA A 160 -6.65 8.78 -19.48
N GLN A 161 -5.33 8.90 -19.65
CA GLN A 161 -4.64 10.19 -19.77
C GLN A 161 -5.06 11.00 -21.00
N LYS A 162 -5.69 10.41 -22.02
CA LYS A 162 -6.19 11.16 -23.18
C LYS A 162 -7.59 11.73 -23.01
N ASN A 163 -8.30 11.33 -21.95
CA ASN A 163 -9.64 11.83 -21.66
C ASN A 163 -9.55 12.93 -20.61
N ALA A 164 -10.07 14.12 -20.93
CA ALA A 164 -10.01 15.28 -20.03
C ALA A 164 -10.58 15.03 -18.63
N ASN A 165 -11.62 14.18 -18.51
CA ASN A 165 -12.26 13.85 -17.24
C ASN A 165 -11.38 12.97 -16.33
N THR A 166 -10.53 12.13 -16.91
CA THR A 166 -9.72 11.15 -16.17
C THR A 166 -8.24 11.47 -16.17
N GLU A 167 -7.79 12.46 -16.95
CA GLU A 167 -6.38 12.79 -17.19
C GLU A 167 -5.59 12.94 -15.89
N ALA A 168 -6.06 13.82 -15.00
CA ALA A 168 -5.35 14.14 -13.77
C ALA A 168 -5.20 12.91 -12.87
N LEU A 169 -6.29 12.16 -12.66
CA LEU A 169 -6.28 10.96 -11.83
C LEU A 169 -5.43 9.85 -12.44
N ALA A 170 -5.56 9.62 -13.75
CA ALA A 170 -4.78 8.62 -14.48
C ALA A 170 -3.27 8.93 -14.43
N SER A 171 -2.89 10.20 -14.57
CA SER A 171 -1.49 10.64 -14.47
C SER A 171 -0.90 10.43 -13.07
N GLN A 172 -1.68 10.71 -12.03
CA GLN A 172 -1.27 10.43 -10.65
C GLN A 172 -1.11 8.94 -10.39
N LEU A 173 -2.04 8.11 -10.88
CA LEU A 173 -1.98 6.66 -10.73
C LEU A 173 -0.83 6.04 -11.52
N ARG A 174 -0.58 6.48 -12.77
CA ARG A 174 0.57 6.06 -13.59
C ARG A 174 1.88 6.40 -12.87
N THR A 175 2.01 7.61 -12.33
CA THR A 175 3.19 8.01 -11.56
C THR A 175 3.41 7.11 -10.34
N LYS A 176 2.34 6.80 -9.60
CA LYS A 176 2.40 5.88 -8.44
C LYS A 176 2.73 4.45 -8.87
N GLN A 177 2.27 3.99 -10.04
CA GLN A 177 2.58 2.67 -10.58
C GLN A 177 4.07 2.55 -10.90
N LEU A 178 4.62 3.50 -11.67
CA LEU A 178 6.04 3.51 -12.01
C LEU A 178 6.93 3.61 -10.77
N ALA A 179 6.58 4.48 -9.81
CA ALA A 179 7.30 4.59 -8.55
C ALA A 179 7.23 3.31 -7.71
N ALA A 180 6.12 2.58 -7.75
CA ALA A 180 5.99 1.29 -7.06
C ALA A 180 6.90 0.23 -7.70
N TRP A 181 7.04 0.19 -9.03
CA TRP A 181 7.97 -0.72 -9.69
C TRP A 181 9.43 -0.38 -9.38
N LEU A 182 9.80 0.92 -9.39
CA LEU A 182 11.14 1.38 -9.00
C LEU A 182 11.47 1.01 -7.55
N LYS A 183 10.54 1.26 -6.62
CA LYS A 183 10.70 0.93 -5.20
C LYS A 183 10.89 -0.57 -4.94
N ASN A 184 10.35 -1.42 -5.82
CA ASN A 184 10.49 -2.87 -5.73
C ASN A 184 11.66 -3.39 -6.59
N ASP A 185 12.59 -2.51 -6.98
CA ASP A 185 13.81 -2.81 -7.75
C ASP A 185 13.57 -3.58 -9.05
N LYS A 186 12.39 -3.44 -9.67
CA LYS A 186 12.03 -4.18 -10.89
C LYS A 186 12.99 -3.83 -12.01
N SER A 187 13.64 -4.81 -12.63
CA SER A 187 14.46 -4.58 -13.83
C SER A 187 13.59 -4.13 -15.01
N VAL A 188 14.21 -3.56 -16.06
CA VAL A 188 13.49 -3.27 -17.32
C VAL A 188 12.91 -4.56 -17.90
N VAL A 189 13.62 -5.69 -17.76
CA VAL A 189 13.16 -7.01 -18.19
C VAL A 189 11.97 -7.51 -17.36
N ASP A 190 11.94 -7.23 -16.06
CA ASP A 190 10.78 -7.57 -15.22
C ASP A 190 9.54 -6.77 -15.61
N VAL A 191 9.70 -5.47 -15.85
CA VAL A 191 8.59 -4.63 -16.32
C VAL A 191 8.14 -5.05 -17.72
N PHE A 192 9.06 -5.45 -18.59
CA PHE A 192 8.73 -5.99 -19.91
C PHE A 192 7.82 -7.23 -19.81
N LYS A 193 8.15 -8.17 -18.92
CA LYS A 193 7.33 -9.38 -18.66
C LYS A 193 6.01 -9.04 -17.98
N LEU A 194 6.03 -8.14 -17.00
CA LEU A 194 4.86 -7.68 -16.26
C LEU A 194 3.84 -6.99 -17.17
N LEU A 195 4.30 -6.34 -18.23
CA LEU A 195 3.46 -5.75 -19.27
C LEU A 195 3.03 -6.75 -20.35
N ASN A 196 3.42 -8.02 -20.24
CA ASN A 196 3.11 -9.08 -21.21
C ASN A 196 3.57 -8.78 -22.64
N LEU A 197 4.66 -8.01 -22.81
CA LEU A 197 5.10 -7.54 -24.14
C LEU A 197 5.66 -8.66 -25.03
N GLY A 198 6.19 -9.74 -24.42
CA GLY A 198 6.67 -10.91 -25.16
C GLY A 198 5.53 -11.71 -25.78
N ASP A 199 4.49 -11.98 -25.00
CA ASP A 199 3.35 -12.79 -25.41
C ASP A 199 2.43 -12.03 -26.39
N ASP A 200 2.33 -10.71 -26.26
CA ASP A 200 1.61 -9.85 -27.20
C ASP A 200 2.25 -9.82 -28.61
N GLY A 201 3.52 -10.23 -28.74
CA GLY A 201 4.25 -10.30 -30.01
C GLY A 201 4.22 -8.96 -30.77
N TYR A 202 3.81 -8.97 -32.04
CA TYR A 202 3.73 -7.75 -32.85
C TYR A 202 2.63 -6.78 -32.38
N LEU A 203 1.59 -7.26 -31.67
CA LEU A 203 0.54 -6.39 -31.12
C LEU A 203 1.09 -5.47 -30.02
N ALA A 204 2.22 -5.83 -29.40
CA ALA A 204 2.92 -4.98 -28.45
C ALA A 204 3.31 -3.62 -29.07
N LEU A 205 3.66 -3.61 -30.37
CA LEU A 205 4.10 -2.41 -31.11
C LEU A 205 2.98 -1.36 -31.27
N THR A 206 1.73 -1.80 -31.36
CA THR A 206 0.56 -0.92 -31.45
C THR A 206 -0.10 -0.70 -30.09
N SER A 207 0.34 -1.43 -29.06
CA SER A 207 -0.13 -1.26 -27.70
C SER A 207 0.55 -0.07 -27.03
N ARG A 208 -0.18 0.60 -26.12
CA ARG A 208 0.41 1.63 -25.25
C ARG A 208 1.40 1.06 -24.21
N LYS A 209 1.59 -0.25 -24.14
CA LYS A 209 2.47 -0.90 -23.15
C LYS A 209 3.94 -0.55 -23.39
N LEU A 210 4.35 -0.31 -24.64
CA LEU A 210 5.70 0.18 -24.94
C LEU A 210 5.93 1.59 -24.42
N GLU A 211 4.93 2.46 -24.50
CA GLU A 211 4.99 3.82 -23.91
C GLU A 211 5.23 3.73 -22.39
N VAL A 212 4.56 2.78 -21.72
CA VAL A 212 4.78 2.53 -20.28
C VAL A 212 6.20 2.06 -19.99
N LEU A 213 6.71 1.10 -20.78
CA LEU A 213 8.06 0.57 -20.58
C LEU A 213 9.13 1.64 -20.83
N GLU A 214 8.94 2.47 -21.85
CA GLU A 214 9.86 3.54 -22.19
C GLU A 214 9.90 4.61 -21.09
N ASP A 215 8.74 5.04 -20.60
CA ASP A 215 8.65 5.95 -19.45
C ASP A 215 9.32 5.38 -18.20
N TYR A 216 9.17 4.07 -17.96
CA TYR A 216 9.84 3.40 -16.85
C TYR A 216 11.35 3.43 -17.01
N ARG A 217 11.85 3.12 -18.21
CA ARG A 217 13.28 3.12 -18.55
C ARG A 217 13.92 4.50 -18.33
N GLN A 218 13.23 5.58 -18.69
CA GLN A 218 13.74 6.95 -18.53
C GLN A 218 13.78 7.43 -17.07
N ARG A 219 12.98 6.85 -16.18
CA ARG A 219 12.87 7.24 -14.76
C ARG A 219 13.82 6.48 -13.83
N ARG A 220 14.45 5.43 -14.33
CA ARG A 220 15.39 4.59 -13.58
C ARG A 220 16.79 5.18 -13.65
#